data_AF-A0A972FQX8-F1
#
_entry.id   AF-A0A972FQX8-F1
#
_cell.length_a   1.000
_cell.length_b   1.000
_cell.length_c   1.000
_cell.angle_alpha   90.00
_cell.angle_beta   90.00
_cell.angle_gamma   90.00
#
_symmetry.space_group_name_H-M   'P 1'
#
loop_
_entity.id
_entity.type
_entity.pdbx_description
1 polymer ?
#
loop_
_entity_poly.entity_id
_entity_poly.type
_entity_poly.pdbx_seq_one_letter_code
_entity_poly.pdbx_strand_id
1 'polypeptide(L)'
;MRGFAEQELIDDGEEGFSKPCLAAILTPDFSEGYAGFMAAYANTGKDIHNRDMVRIYANKTIPEPERRTLNRARHVLQEEFGANPLFSGDGMTKVNQNNRYAKDIGQKSGVVESFTFERDPLTIGELQALGAVTLIPALPLKA
;
A
#
# COMPACT_ATOMS: atom_id res chain seq x y z
N MET A 1 6.41 4.98 9.71
CA MET A 1 5.91 3.67 9.26
C MET A 1 6.35 2.53 10.19
N ARG A 2 7.64 2.16 10.26
CA ARG A 2 8.09 0.97 11.03
C ARG A 2 7.65 0.97 12.52
N GLY A 3 7.98 2.00 13.29
CA GLY A 3 7.62 2.05 14.71
C GLY A 3 6.11 2.04 15.01
N PHE A 4 5.30 2.57 14.09
CA PHE A 4 3.85 2.61 14.22
C PHE A 4 3.21 1.26 13.84
N ALA A 5 3.63 0.66 12.72
CA ALA A 5 3.16 -0.67 12.34
C ALA A 5 3.56 -1.75 13.37
N GLU A 6 4.69 -1.55 14.06
CA GLU A 6 5.08 -2.37 15.20
C GLU A 6 4.14 -2.21 16.39
N GLN A 7 3.54 -1.04 16.61
CA GLN A 7 2.60 -0.81 17.70
C GLN A 7 1.21 -1.33 17.34
N GLU A 8 0.66 -0.95 16.18
CA GLU A 8 -0.74 -1.24 15.86
C GLU A 8 -0.98 -2.70 15.41
N LEU A 9 -0.07 -3.33 14.67
CA LEU A 9 -0.35 -4.66 14.09
C LEU A 9 0.25 -5.81 14.91
N ILE A 10 1.28 -5.54 15.71
CA ILE A 10 1.91 -6.58 16.55
C ILE A 10 1.24 -6.63 17.92
N ASP A 11 0.94 -5.47 18.52
CA ASP A 11 0.31 -5.44 19.85
C ASP A 11 -1.19 -5.82 19.76
N ASP A 12 -1.87 -5.61 18.63
CA ASP A 12 -3.25 -6.07 18.39
C ASP A 12 -3.35 -7.56 17.98
N GLY A 13 -2.21 -8.25 17.85
CA GLY A 13 -2.17 -9.71 17.67
C GLY A 13 -2.55 -10.22 16.27
N GLU A 14 -2.36 -9.41 15.22
CA GLU A 14 -2.65 -9.84 13.85
C GLU A 14 -1.83 -11.07 13.45
N GLU A 15 -2.53 -12.07 12.93
CA GLU A 15 -1.96 -13.40 12.73
C GLU A 15 -0.91 -13.38 11.60
N GLY A 16 0.31 -13.79 11.91
CA GLY A 16 1.43 -13.82 10.96
C GLY A 16 2.23 -12.51 10.87
N PHE A 17 2.03 -11.59 11.82
CA PHE A 17 2.74 -10.32 11.89
C PHE A 17 3.69 -10.29 13.11
N SER A 18 4.97 -9.97 12.90
CA SER A 18 5.99 -9.88 13.96
C SER A 18 7.05 -8.83 13.64
N LYS A 19 7.80 -8.36 14.65
CA LYS A 19 8.85 -7.33 14.46
C LYS A 19 9.90 -7.74 13.42
N PRO A 20 10.41 -8.99 13.43
CA PRO A 20 11.29 -9.49 12.36
C PRO A 20 10.64 -9.51 10.98
N CYS A 21 9.35 -9.87 10.88
CA CYS A 21 8.62 -9.86 9.61
C CYS A 21 8.54 -8.45 9.02
N LEU A 22 8.32 -7.43 9.85
CA LEU A 22 8.18 -6.04 9.41
C LEU A 22 9.45 -5.52 8.73
N ALA A 23 10.60 -5.80 9.32
CA ALA A 23 11.89 -5.41 8.77
C ALA A 23 12.17 -6.09 7.42
N ALA A 24 11.73 -7.35 7.25
CA ALA A 24 11.94 -8.12 6.03
C ALA A 24 11.06 -7.65 4.87
N ILE A 25 9.82 -7.23 5.14
CA ILE A 25 8.85 -6.83 4.10
C ILE A 25 8.98 -5.37 3.64
N LEU A 26 9.67 -4.52 4.41
CA LEU A 26 9.91 -3.10 4.10
C LEU A 26 11.25 -2.88 3.39
N THR A 27 11.66 -3.82 2.54
CA THR A 27 12.86 -3.67 1.70
C THR A 27 12.45 -3.42 0.24
N PRO A 28 13.29 -2.73 -0.56
CA PRO A 28 13.02 -2.55 -1.99
C PRO A 28 12.85 -3.88 -2.73
N ASP A 29 13.75 -4.83 -2.48
CA ASP A 29 13.74 -6.16 -3.12
C ASP A 29 12.45 -6.93 -2.81
N PHE A 30 12.01 -6.91 -1.54
CA PHE A 30 10.75 -7.56 -1.17
C PHE A 30 9.55 -6.84 -1.79
N SER A 31 9.57 -5.50 -1.82
CA SER A 31 8.49 -4.71 -2.40
C SER A 31 8.34 -4.97 -3.90
N GLU A 32 9.44 -5.12 -4.63
CA GLU A 32 9.41 -5.47 -6.06
C GLU A 32 8.85 -6.86 -6.30
N GLY A 33 9.31 -7.87 -5.54
CA GLY A 33 8.77 -9.23 -5.64
C GLY A 33 7.27 -9.29 -5.31
N TYR A 34 6.84 -8.56 -4.28
CA TYR A 34 5.44 -8.47 -3.88
C TYR A 34 4.58 -7.77 -4.94
N ALA A 35 5.08 -6.69 -5.56
CA ALA A 35 4.38 -6.02 -6.66
C ALA A 35 4.19 -6.95 -7.85
N GLY A 36 5.22 -7.73 -8.20
CA GLY A 36 5.14 -8.76 -9.25
C GLY A 36 4.09 -9.84 -8.94
N PHE A 37 4.04 -10.31 -7.68
CA PHE A 37 3.03 -11.24 -7.21
C PHE A 37 1.61 -10.67 -7.34
N MET A 38 1.37 -9.43 -6.91
CA MET A 38 0.05 -8.80 -6.99
C MET A 38 -0.39 -8.54 -8.44
N ALA A 39 0.55 -8.20 -9.33
CA ALA A 39 0.27 -8.09 -10.76
C ALA A 39 -0.13 -9.44 -11.37
N ALA A 40 0.57 -10.53 -11.03
CA ALA A 40 0.23 -11.88 -11.47
C ALA A 40 -1.13 -12.32 -10.93
N TYR A 41 -1.46 -11.98 -9.68
CA TYR A 41 -2.77 -12.26 -9.10
C TYR A 41 -3.89 -11.45 -9.78
N ALA A 42 -3.69 -10.15 -10.01
CA ALA A 42 -4.65 -9.29 -10.70
C ALA A 42 -4.97 -9.79 -12.12
N ASN A 43 -3.99 -10.33 -12.84
CA ASN A 43 -4.18 -10.95 -14.16
C ASN A 43 -5.09 -12.19 -14.15
N THR A 44 -5.42 -12.75 -12.98
CA THR A 44 -6.42 -13.83 -12.86
C THR A 44 -7.87 -13.33 -12.90
N GLY A 45 -8.08 -12.00 -12.89
CA GLY A 45 -9.41 -11.38 -12.86
C GLY A 45 -10.09 -11.45 -11.49
N LYS A 46 -9.38 -11.88 -10.44
CA LYS A 46 -9.88 -11.96 -9.07
C LYS A 46 -9.68 -10.64 -8.32
N ASP A 47 -10.50 -10.43 -7.31
CA ASP A 47 -10.44 -9.24 -6.46
C ASP A 47 -9.16 -9.23 -5.61
N ILE A 48 -8.38 -8.15 -5.75
CA ILE A 48 -7.12 -7.87 -5.05
C ILE A 48 -7.31 -7.45 -3.59
N HIS A 49 -8.55 -7.13 -3.20
CA HIS A 49 -8.93 -6.75 -1.84
C HIS A 49 -9.59 -7.91 -1.08
N ASN A 50 -9.66 -9.09 -1.69
CA ASN A 50 -10.13 -10.29 -1.01
C ASN A 50 -8.95 -11.04 -0.39
N ARG A 51 -8.63 -10.70 0.87
CA ARG A 51 -7.55 -11.28 1.68
C ARG A 51 -7.47 -12.80 1.61
N ASP A 52 -8.62 -13.48 1.69
CA ASP A 52 -8.68 -14.94 1.64
C ASP A 52 -8.26 -15.50 0.28
N MET A 53 -8.70 -14.87 -0.80
CA MET A 53 -8.37 -15.31 -2.15
C MET A 53 -6.91 -15.05 -2.50
N VAL A 54 -6.35 -13.93 -2.02
CA VAL A 54 -4.91 -13.63 -2.12
C VAL A 54 -4.10 -14.67 -1.33
N ARG A 55 -4.53 -15.03 -0.11
CA ARG A 55 -3.91 -16.08 0.71
C ARG A 55 -3.93 -17.44 0.02
N ILE A 56 -5.06 -17.84 -0.56
CA ILE A 56 -5.18 -19.10 -1.32
C ILE A 56 -4.23 -19.09 -2.52
N TYR A 57 -4.12 -17.95 -3.21
CA TYR A 57 -3.21 -17.80 -4.35
C TYR A 57 -1.74 -17.88 -3.94
N ALA A 58 -1.35 -17.24 -2.84
CA ALA A 58 0.00 -17.33 -2.27
C ALA A 58 0.34 -18.79 -1.89
N ASN A 59 -0.58 -19.51 -1.25
CA ASN A 59 -0.42 -20.93 -0.91
C ASN A 59 -0.20 -21.83 -2.14
N LYS A 60 -0.76 -21.47 -3.29
CA LYS A 60 -0.61 -22.21 -4.55
C LYS A 60 0.67 -21.88 -5.31
N THR A 61 1.14 -20.62 -5.24
CA THR A 61 2.17 -20.09 -6.16
C THR A 61 3.52 -19.87 -5.52
N ILE A 62 3.59 -19.71 -4.20
CA ILE A 62 4.83 -19.51 -3.46
C ILE A 62 5.16 -20.83 -2.75
N PRO A 63 6.18 -21.58 -3.18
CA PRO A 63 6.50 -22.87 -2.59
C PRO A 63 7.12 -22.74 -1.20
N GLU A 64 7.93 -21.71 -0.94
CA GLU A 64 8.62 -21.51 0.33
C GLU A 64 7.66 -21.03 1.43
N PRO A 65 7.50 -21.78 2.54
CA PRO A 65 6.59 -21.40 3.62
C PRO A 65 6.90 -20.05 4.25
N GLU A 66 8.19 -19.74 4.42
CA GLU A 66 8.64 -18.46 4.99
C GLU A 66 8.26 -17.28 4.08
N ARG A 67 8.46 -17.41 2.77
CA ARG A 67 8.04 -16.38 1.80
C ARG A 67 6.53 -16.19 1.79
N ARG A 68 5.74 -17.24 1.99
CA ARG A 68 4.28 -17.13 2.14
C ARG A 68 3.90 -16.29 3.36
N THR A 69 4.54 -16.53 4.49
CA THR A 69 4.32 -15.76 5.72
C THR A 69 4.66 -14.28 5.51
N LEU A 70 5.80 -13.99 4.89
CA LEU A 70 6.19 -12.61 4.59
C LEU A 70 5.24 -11.95 3.57
N ASN A 71 4.80 -12.68 2.56
CA ASN A 71 3.84 -12.17 1.57
C ASN A 71 2.49 -11.84 2.23
N ARG A 72 1.99 -12.71 3.12
CA ARG A 72 0.79 -12.44 3.91
C ARG A 72 0.95 -11.20 4.77
N ALA A 73 2.06 -11.07 5.51
CA ALA A 73 2.33 -9.91 6.34
C ALA A 73 2.33 -8.62 5.50
N ARG A 74 2.94 -8.66 4.32
CA ARG A 74 2.93 -7.51 3.40
C ARG A 74 1.55 -7.17 2.86
N HIS A 75 0.70 -8.17 2.62
CA HIS A 75 -0.67 -7.95 2.20
C HIS A 75 -1.52 -7.33 3.31
N VAL A 76 -1.37 -7.79 4.57
CA VAL A 76 -2.01 -7.16 5.74
C VAL A 76 -1.60 -5.69 5.85
N LEU A 77 -0.31 -5.38 5.70
CA LEU A 77 0.16 -3.99 5.70
C LEU A 77 -0.49 -3.15 4.58
N GLN A 78 -0.70 -3.73 3.40
CA GLN A 78 -1.39 -3.07 2.29
C GLN A 78 -2.87 -2.83 2.59
N GLU A 79 -3.58 -3.79 3.19
CA GLU A 79 -5.01 -3.67 3.49
C GLU A 79 -5.27 -2.71 4.66
N GLU A 80 -4.56 -2.89 5.77
CA GLU A 80 -4.79 -2.13 7.01
C GLU A 80 -4.32 -0.68 6.90
N PHE A 81 -3.25 -0.44 6.14
CA PHE A 81 -2.69 0.90 6.03
C PHE A 81 -2.81 1.51 4.64
N GLY A 82 -3.42 0.81 3.67
CA GLY A 82 -3.55 1.33 2.31
C GLY A 82 -2.23 1.47 1.57
N ALA A 83 -1.17 0.76 1.99
CA ALA A 83 0.12 0.76 1.30
C ALA A 83 -0.07 0.21 -0.11
N ASN A 84 -0.02 1.07 -1.13
CA ASN A 84 -0.32 0.70 -2.50
C ASN A 84 0.69 -0.37 -2.98
N PRO A 85 0.30 -1.31 -3.87
CA PRO A 85 1.24 -2.22 -4.55
C PRO A 85 2.50 -1.54 -5.13
N LEU A 86 2.44 -0.24 -5.40
CA LEU A 86 3.54 0.59 -5.90
C LEU A 86 4.45 1.18 -4.79
N PHE A 87 4.23 0.86 -3.52
CA PHE A 87 5.07 1.31 -2.41
C PHE A 87 6.52 0.85 -2.61
N SER A 88 7.48 1.78 -2.61
CA SER A 88 8.90 1.48 -2.87
C SER A 88 9.67 0.90 -1.68
N GLY A 89 9.07 0.83 -0.49
CA GLY A 89 9.75 0.36 0.72
C GLY A 89 10.36 1.50 1.55
N ASP A 90 10.46 2.70 1.00
CA ASP A 90 11.15 3.87 1.58
C ASP A 90 10.21 5.01 2.01
N GLY A 91 8.90 4.80 1.98
CA GLY A 91 7.90 5.82 2.30
C GLY A 91 7.32 6.55 1.08
N MET A 92 7.76 6.21 -0.13
CA MET A 92 7.25 6.76 -1.38
C MET A 92 6.42 5.73 -2.16
N THR A 93 5.55 6.22 -3.04
CA THR A 93 4.86 5.39 -4.04
C THR A 93 5.57 5.57 -5.39
N LYS A 94 5.90 4.48 -6.10
CA LYS A 94 6.44 4.56 -7.46
C LYS A 94 5.38 5.12 -8.41
N VAL A 95 5.79 6.00 -9.33
CA VAL A 95 4.90 6.50 -10.38
C VAL A 95 4.63 5.38 -11.38
N ASN A 96 3.36 5.05 -11.61
CA ASN A 96 2.98 4.19 -12.72
C ASN A 96 3.14 4.93 -14.05
N GLN A 97 4.27 4.72 -14.72
CA GLN A 97 4.62 5.34 -16.01
C GLN A 97 3.68 4.95 -17.17
N ASN A 98 2.88 3.90 -17.00
CA ASN A 98 1.86 3.50 -17.98
C ASN A 98 0.53 4.26 -17.79
N ASN A 99 0.39 5.08 -16.76
CA ASN A 99 -0.78 5.93 -16.56
C ASN A 99 -0.74 7.13 -17.54
N ARG A 100 -1.87 7.42 -18.20
CA ARG A 100 -2.00 8.53 -19.16
C ARG A 100 -1.58 9.89 -18.62
N TYR A 101 -1.68 10.11 -17.31
CA TYR A 101 -1.30 11.35 -16.65
C TYR A 101 0.16 11.37 -16.20
N ALA A 102 0.83 10.22 -16.25
CA ALA A 102 2.17 10.01 -15.72
C ALA A 102 3.23 9.75 -16.79
N LYS A 103 2.83 9.34 -18.01
CA LYS A 103 3.79 8.94 -19.05
C LYS A 103 4.73 10.06 -19.49
N ASP A 104 4.28 11.31 -19.39
CA ASP A 104 5.01 12.49 -19.91
C ASP A 104 5.72 13.28 -18.79
N ILE A 105 5.50 12.92 -17.52
CA ILE A 105 6.23 13.51 -16.38
C ILE A 105 7.44 12.63 -16.08
N GLY A 106 8.65 13.16 -16.29
CA GLY A 106 9.94 12.51 -15.99
C GLY A 106 10.21 12.23 -14.50
N GLN A 107 9.15 12.21 -13.69
CA GLN A 107 9.16 12.03 -12.25
C GLN A 107 9.09 10.54 -11.91
N LYS A 108 10.09 10.04 -11.19
CA LYS A 108 10.20 8.63 -10.81
C LYS A 108 9.49 8.28 -9.49
N SER A 109 9.27 9.29 -8.65
CA SER A 109 8.66 9.14 -7.32
C SER A 109 7.33 9.89 -7.27
N GLY A 110 6.26 9.22 -6.87
CA GLY A 110 4.91 9.76 -6.80
C GLY A 110 4.72 10.66 -5.60
N VAL A 111 3.45 10.90 -5.26
CA VAL A 111 3.06 11.62 -4.04
C VAL A 111 3.60 10.86 -2.82
N VAL A 112 3.93 11.59 -1.75
CA VAL A 112 4.17 10.98 -0.43
C VAL A 112 2.91 10.19 -0.08
N GLU A 113 3.08 8.93 0.29
CA GLU A 113 1.95 8.11 0.75
C GLU A 113 1.55 8.64 2.14
N SER A 114 0.49 9.44 2.17
CA SER A 114 -0.07 9.98 3.40
C SER A 114 -0.96 8.93 4.04
N PHE A 115 -0.45 8.32 5.10
CA PHE A 115 -1.25 7.48 5.97
C PHE A 115 -2.04 8.38 6.92
N THR A 116 -3.35 8.45 6.73
CA THR A 116 -4.24 9.16 7.65
C THR A 116 -4.61 8.19 8.77
N PHE A 117 -3.95 8.33 9.92
CA PHE A 117 -4.12 7.44 11.08
C PHE A 117 -5.14 7.97 12.11
N GLU A 118 -6.10 8.79 11.68
CA GLU A 118 -7.19 9.26 12.53
C GLU A 118 -8.30 8.20 12.51
N ARG A 119 -8.74 7.68 13.67
CA ARG A 119 -9.87 6.71 13.75
C ARG A 119 -11.21 7.32 13.33
N ASP A 120 -11.30 8.66 13.35
CA ASP A 120 -12.47 9.42 12.95
C ASP A 120 -11.98 10.67 12.19
N PRO A 121 -11.44 10.50 10.97
CA PRO A 121 -10.87 11.60 10.24
C PRO A 121 -12.00 12.56 9.86
N LEU A 122 -11.82 13.83 10.20
CA LEU A 122 -12.67 14.87 9.66
C LEU A 122 -12.64 14.75 8.13
N THR A 123 -13.82 14.68 7.54
CA THR A 123 -13.97 14.70 6.09
C THR A 123 -13.31 15.95 5.52
N ILE A 124 -12.91 15.89 4.25
CA ILE A 124 -12.36 17.06 3.55
C ILE A 124 -13.31 18.28 3.67
N GLY A 125 -14.63 18.06 3.69
CA GLY A 125 -15.62 19.10 3.89
C GLY A 125 -15.56 19.74 5.29
N GLU A 126 -15.39 18.93 6.33
CA GLU A 126 -15.25 19.41 7.72
C GLU A 126 -13.92 20.14 7.92
N LEU A 127 -12.83 19.64 7.35
CA LEU A 127 -11.53 20.32 7.38
C LEU A 127 -11.58 21.68 6.66
N GLN A 128 -12.32 21.77 5.55
CA GLN A 128 -12.52 23.04 4.84
C GLN A 128 -13.39 24.00 5.65
N ALA A 129 -14.44 23.51 6.32
CA ALA A 129 -15.29 24.33 7.19
C ALA A 129 -14.53 24.90 8.40
N LEU A 130 -13.55 24.17 8.91
CA LEU A 130 -12.65 24.62 9.99
C LEU A 130 -11.50 25.53 9.50
N GLY A 131 -11.38 25.75 8.18
CA GLY A 131 -10.28 26.53 7.60
C GLY A 131 -8.91 25.84 7.64
N ALA A 132 -8.87 24.54 7.95
CA ALA A 132 -7.63 23.76 8.03
C ALA A 132 -7.09 23.39 6.63
N VAL A 133 -7.98 23.28 5.63
CA VAL A 133 -7.60 23.00 4.24
C VAL A 133 -8.39 23.89 3.27
N THR A 134 -7.82 24.10 2.08
CA THR A 134 -8.52 24.74 0.95
C THR A 134 -8.61 23.77 -0.20
N LEU A 135 -9.83 23.43 -0.61
CA LEU A 135 -10.07 22.68 -1.84
C LEU A 135 -9.90 23.60 -3.05
N ILE A 136 -8.88 23.36 -3.86
CA ILE A 136 -8.72 24.03 -5.15
C ILE A 136 -9.54 23.24 -6.18
N PRO A 137 -10.61 23.80 -6.75
CA PRO A 137 -11.43 23.09 -7.72
C PRO A 137 -10.59 22.82 -8.98
N ALA A 138 -10.68 21.58 -9.48
CA ALA A 138 -10.09 21.19 -10.75
C ALA A 138 -10.92 21.76 -11.92
N LEU A 139 -11.03 23.08 -11.98
CA LEU A 139 -11.52 23.77 -13.15
C LEU A 139 -10.39 23.79 -14.18
N PRO A 140 -10.64 23.39 -15.43
CA PRO A 140 -9.66 23.60 -16.50
C PRO A 140 -9.25 25.07 -16.48
N LEU A 141 -7.93 25.33 -16.46
CA LEU A 141 -7.44 26.64 -16.85
C LEU A 141 -7.99 26.87 -18.25
N LYS A 142 -8.86 27.88 -18.41
CA LYS A 142 -9.36 28.26 -19.73
C LYS A 142 -8.13 28.47 -20.63
N ALA A 143 -8.09 27.70 -21.72
CA ALA A 143 -7.16 27.96 -22.82
C ALA A 143 -7.48 29.30 -23.48
#